data_AF-A0A2E6NCC3-F1
#
_entry.id   AF-A0A2E6NCC3-F1
#
_cell.length_a   1.000
_cell.length_b   1.000
_cell.length_c   1.000
_cell.angle_alpha   90.00
_cell.angle_beta   90.00
_cell.angle_gamma   90.00
#
_symmetry.space_group_name_H-M   'P 1'
#
loop_
_entity.id
_entity.type
_entity.pdbx_description
1 polymer ?
#
loop_
_entity_poly.entity_id
_entity_poly.type
_entity_poly.pdbx_seq_one_letter_code
_entity_poly.pdbx_strand_id
1 'polypeptide(L)'
;MRNKYLKALDGKSFDEMNSLIQKQLETEDGDIKRLSLLAARVYILRLRTLELRDEPTENAMPWSKTEDNNEADTKKDREKVEEGPETVSDEWRRLRMIEAGEVNGVRFPPGIIIDVNSIDGQKLV
;
A
#
# COMPACT_ATOMS: atom_id res chain seq x y z
N MET A 1 -25.32 1.87 7.85
CA MET A 1 -25.63 2.58 6.58
C MET A 1 -24.38 2.81 5.71
N ARG A 2 -23.27 3.36 6.22
CA ARG A 2 -22.00 3.53 5.45
C ARG A 2 -21.62 2.33 4.57
N ASN A 3 -21.50 1.13 5.16
CA ASN A 3 -21.07 -0.07 4.43
C ASN A 3 -22.03 -0.45 3.28
N LYS A 4 -23.31 -0.07 3.38
CA LYS A 4 -24.28 -0.26 2.29
C LYS A 4 -23.93 0.62 1.08
N TYR A 5 -23.57 1.87 1.32
CA TYR A 5 -23.12 2.78 0.25
C TYR A 5 -21.78 2.32 -0.35
N LEU A 6 -20.83 1.89 0.48
CA LEU A 6 -19.56 1.34 0.00
C LEU A 6 -19.77 0.10 -0.89
N LYS A 7 -20.66 -0.82 -0.49
CA LYS A 7 -20.99 -2.00 -1.31
C LYS A 7 -21.64 -1.64 -2.65
N ALA A 8 -22.43 -0.57 -2.71
CA ALA A 8 -23.05 -0.09 -3.96
C ALA A 8 -22.03 0.54 -4.93
N LEU A 9 -20.85 0.87 -4.44
CA LEU A 9 -19.76 1.50 -5.18
C LEU A 9 -18.65 0.52 -5.58
N ASP A 10 -18.80 -0.74 -5.19
CA ASP A 10 -17.79 -1.77 -5.40
C ASP A 10 -17.48 -2.00 -6.88
N GLY A 11 -16.20 -2.17 -7.20
CA GLY A 11 -15.70 -2.37 -8.56
C GLY A 11 -15.71 -1.14 -9.48
N LYS A 12 -16.05 0.05 -8.99
CA LYS A 12 -15.98 1.32 -9.74
C LYS A 12 -14.62 2.00 -9.58
N SER A 13 -14.26 2.87 -10.52
CA SER A 13 -13.06 3.69 -10.37
C SER A 13 -13.22 4.73 -9.27
N PHE A 14 -12.10 5.22 -8.71
CA PHE A 14 -12.11 6.28 -7.69
C PHE A 14 -12.93 7.51 -8.12
N ASP A 15 -12.74 7.96 -9.36
CA ASP A 15 -13.43 9.13 -9.92
C ASP A 15 -14.93 8.89 -10.06
N GLU A 16 -15.33 7.69 -10.51
CA GLU A 16 -16.73 7.29 -10.60
C GLU A 16 -17.39 7.26 -9.21
N MET A 17 -16.71 6.70 -8.21
CA MET A 17 -17.23 6.65 -6.85
C MET A 17 -17.43 8.05 -6.26
N ASN A 18 -16.44 8.93 -6.41
CA ASN A 18 -16.54 10.31 -5.92
C ASN A 18 -17.68 11.06 -6.61
N SER A 19 -17.83 10.87 -7.93
CA SER A 19 -18.93 11.47 -8.71
C SER A 19 -20.31 10.97 -8.27
N LEU A 20 -20.45 9.67 -8.00
CA LEU A 20 -21.73 9.10 -7.55
C LEU A 20 -22.10 9.55 -6.14
N ILE A 21 -21.16 9.58 -5.21
CA ILE A 21 -21.39 10.08 -3.85
C ILE A 21 -21.80 11.56 -3.89
N GLN A 22 -21.12 12.37 -4.71
CA GLN A 22 -21.42 13.78 -4.87
C GLN A 22 -22.88 13.99 -5.36
N LYS A 23 -23.28 13.27 -6.42
CA LYS A 23 -24.67 13.32 -6.92
C LYS A 23 -25.70 12.91 -5.87
N GLN A 24 -25.39 11.87 -5.08
CA GLN A 24 -26.30 11.43 -4.01
C GLN A 24 -26.42 12.45 -2.88
N LEU A 25 -25.33 13.12 -2.51
CA LEU A 25 -25.32 14.17 -1.48
C LEU A 25 -26.11 15.42 -1.89
N GLU A 26 -26.16 15.74 -3.17
CA GLU A 26 -26.93 16.88 -3.70
C GLU A 26 -28.45 16.69 -3.56
N THR A 27 -28.92 15.45 -3.58
CA THR A 27 -30.36 15.11 -3.55
C THR A 27 -30.84 14.55 -2.20
N GLU A 28 -29.94 14.30 -1.25
CA GLU A 28 -30.28 13.62 0.01
C GLU A 28 -30.53 14.63 1.13
N ASP A 29 -31.75 14.70 1.64
CA ASP A 29 -32.12 15.61 2.74
C ASP A 29 -32.12 14.94 4.12
N GLY A 30 -32.04 13.61 4.19
CA GLY A 30 -32.05 12.89 5.46
C GLY A 30 -30.71 12.94 6.18
N ASP A 31 -30.66 13.52 7.39
CA ASP A 31 -29.44 13.67 8.20
C ASP A 31 -28.61 12.39 8.34
N ILE A 32 -29.26 11.28 8.72
CA ILE A 32 -28.59 9.99 8.91
C ILE A 32 -27.98 9.48 7.60
N LYS A 33 -28.67 9.69 6.48
CA LYS A 33 -28.21 9.25 5.16
C LYS A 33 -27.11 10.15 4.62
N ARG A 34 -27.22 11.48 4.74
CA ARG A 34 -26.15 12.43 4.42
C ARG A 34 -24.89 12.11 5.21
N LEU A 35 -25.01 11.92 6.53
CA LEU A 35 -23.87 11.56 7.38
C LEU A 35 -23.24 10.23 6.96
N SER A 36 -24.06 9.25 6.58
CA SER A 36 -23.58 7.95 6.10
C SER A 36 -22.85 8.04 4.75
N LEU A 37 -23.32 8.89 3.83
CA LEU A 37 -22.67 9.19 2.55
C LEU A 37 -21.34 9.91 2.76
N LEU A 38 -21.30 10.92 3.64
CA LEU A 38 -20.07 11.60 4.02
C LEU A 38 -19.05 10.64 4.64
N ALA A 39 -19.49 9.75 5.54
CA ALA A 39 -18.63 8.73 6.13
C ALA A 39 -18.07 7.75 5.07
N ALA A 40 -18.85 7.42 4.03
CA ALA A 40 -18.38 6.62 2.90
C ALA A 40 -17.33 7.40 2.08
N ARG A 41 -17.56 8.69 1.84
CA ARG A 41 -16.61 9.57 1.13
C ARG A 41 -15.27 9.67 1.85
N VAL A 42 -15.31 9.93 3.17
CA VAL A 42 -14.10 10.00 4.01
C VAL A 42 -13.33 8.68 3.96
N TYR A 43 -14.02 7.55 4.00
CA TYR A 43 -13.38 6.23 3.91
C TYR A 43 -12.65 6.04 2.56
N ILE A 44 -13.30 6.37 1.44
CA ILE A 44 -12.70 6.25 0.10
C ILE A 44 -11.50 7.20 -0.04
N LEU A 45 -11.60 8.44 0.43
CA LEU A 45 -10.48 9.39 0.43
C LEU A 45 -9.30 8.91 1.28
N ARG A 46 -9.58 8.32 2.46
CA ARG A 46 -8.54 7.71 3.30
C ARG A 46 -7.82 6.59 2.56
N LEU A 47 -8.55 5.66 1.94
CA LEU A 47 -7.94 4.59 1.16
C LEU A 47 -7.08 5.13 0.00
N ARG A 48 -7.57 6.14 -0.74
CA ARG A 48 -6.79 6.78 -1.81
C ARG A 48 -5.53 7.47 -1.29
N THR A 49 -5.59 8.04 -0.08
CA THR A 49 -4.41 8.66 0.56
C THR A 49 -3.38 7.60 0.93
N LEU A 50 -3.80 6.42 1.39
CA LEU A 50 -2.90 5.31 1.69
C LEU A 50 -2.26 4.76 0.41
N GLU A 51 -3.02 4.66 -0.68
CA GLU A 51 -2.51 4.32 -2.03
C GLU A 51 -1.37 5.23 -2.46
N LEU A 52 -1.61 6.55 -2.39
CA LEU A 52 -0.65 7.55 -2.84
C LEU A 52 0.62 7.60 -1.99
N ARG A 53 0.59 6.96 -0.81
CA ARG A 53 1.70 6.89 0.13
C ARG A 53 2.40 5.52 0.09
N ASP A 54 2.00 4.63 -0.81
CA ASP A 54 2.44 3.23 -0.88
C ASP A 54 2.35 2.51 0.48
N GLU A 55 1.37 2.89 1.32
CA GLU A 55 1.18 2.27 2.63
C GLU A 55 0.42 0.95 2.48
N PRO A 56 0.89 -0.14 3.12
CA PRO A 56 0.21 -1.42 3.04
C PRO A 56 -1.18 -1.31 3.70
N THR A 57 -2.22 -1.54 2.90
CA THR A 57 -3.60 -1.64 3.38
C THR A 57 -4.03 -3.10 3.48
N GLU A 58 -4.50 -3.51 4.66
CA GLU A 58 -5.12 -4.85 4.87
C GLU A 58 -6.34 -5.07 3.95
N ASN A 59 -6.99 -3.98 3.54
CA ASN A 59 -8.10 -4.02 2.58
C ASN A 59 -7.60 -3.55 1.22
N ALA A 60 -7.68 -4.42 0.21
CA ALA A 60 -7.46 -4.04 -1.18
C ALA A 60 -8.42 -2.90 -1.56
N MET A 61 -7.89 -1.94 -2.31
CA MET A 61 -8.68 -0.80 -2.75
C MET A 61 -9.69 -1.22 -3.81
N PRO A 62 -10.98 -0.88 -3.66
CA PRO A 62 -12.02 -1.36 -4.58
C PRO A 62 -11.84 -0.92 -6.04
N TRP A 63 -11.04 0.12 -6.28
CA TRP A 63 -10.71 0.66 -7.61
C TRP A 63 -9.32 0.25 -8.10
N SER A 64 -8.47 -0.29 -7.26
CA SER A 64 -7.14 -0.77 -7.65
C SER A 64 -7.29 -2.18 -8.22
N LYS A 65 -8.05 -2.32 -9.31
CA LYS A 65 -7.92 -3.48 -10.18
C LYS A 65 -6.63 -3.30 -10.96
N THR A 66 -5.53 -3.83 -10.43
CA THR A 66 -4.46 -4.29 -11.31
C THR A 66 -4.99 -5.54 -11.98
N GLU A 67 -5.29 -5.46 -13.27
CA GLU A 67 -5.26 -6.65 -14.12
C GLU A 67 -3.95 -7.39 -13.83
N ASP A 68 -4.04 -8.71 -13.69
CA ASP A 68 -2.89 -9.59 -13.70
C ASP A 68 -2.06 -9.32 -14.96
N ASN A 69 -1.04 -8.47 -14.87
CA ASN A 69 0.09 -8.52 -15.78
C ASN A 69 0.93 -9.74 -15.38
N ASN A 70 0.45 -10.93 -15.76
CA ASN A 70 1.30 -12.08 -15.96
C ASN A 70 2.10 -11.85 -17.25
N GLU A 71 3.38 -11.56 -17.11
CA GLU A 71 4.45 -12.03 -17.99
C GLU A 71 5.74 -11.92 -17.15
N ALA A 72 6.11 -12.99 -16.47
CA ALA A 72 7.11 -13.94 -16.97
C ALA A 72 8.50 -13.31 -17.08
N ASP A 73 9.23 -13.34 -15.96
CA ASP A 73 10.68 -13.58 -16.02
C ASP A 73 11.04 -14.69 -15.01
N THR A 74 10.50 -15.88 -15.29
CA THR A 74 11.14 -17.12 -14.87
C THR A 74 12.25 -17.45 -15.88
N LYS A 75 13.48 -17.20 -15.47
CA LYS A 75 14.72 -18.00 -15.73
C LYS A 75 15.88 -17.11 -15.25
N LYS A 76 16.70 -17.52 -14.29
CA LYS A 76 17.57 -18.68 -14.45
C LYS A 76 18.22 -19.06 -13.12
N ASP A 77 18.31 -20.37 -12.93
CA ASP A 77 19.32 -21.13 -12.20
C ASP A 77 19.72 -20.71 -10.78
N ARG A 78 19.26 -21.55 -9.86
CA ARG A 78 20.18 -22.14 -8.89
C ARG A 78 21.33 -22.80 -9.67
N GLU A 79 22.48 -22.17 -9.69
CA GLU A 79 23.75 -22.90 -9.76
C GLU A 79 24.81 -22.19 -8.93
N LYS A 80 25.60 -23.02 -8.28
CA LYS A 80 26.45 -22.78 -7.12
C LYS A 80 27.89 -22.72 -7.60
N VAL A 81 28.56 -21.57 -7.52
CA VAL A 81 30.02 -21.38 -7.72
C VAL A 81 30.33 -20.00 -7.13
N GLU A 82 31.36 -19.67 -6.36
CA GLU A 82 32.42 -20.31 -5.58
C GLU A 82 32.92 -19.20 -4.63
N GLU A 83 33.70 -19.58 -3.63
CA GLU A 83 34.44 -18.68 -2.76
C GLU A 83 35.27 -17.66 -3.56
N GLY A 84 35.19 -16.37 -3.22
CA GLY A 84 36.03 -15.33 -3.80
C GLY A 84 35.81 -13.96 -3.14
N PRO A 85 36.88 -13.22 -2.79
CA PRO A 85 36.83 -12.16 -1.79
C PRO A 85 36.33 -10.81 -2.35
N GLU A 86 35.79 -10.00 -1.43
CA GLU A 86 35.78 -8.52 -1.42
C GLU A 86 35.42 -7.78 -2.72
N THR A 87 34.20 -7.25 -2.79
CA THR A 87 33.99 -5.81 -3.05
C THR A 87 32.67 -5.38 -2.42
N VAL A 88 32.74 -4.51 -1.42
CA VAL A 88 31.56 -3.91 -0.78
C VAL A 88 31.00 -2.89 -1.77
N SER A 89 30.08 -3.31 -2.63
CA SER A 89 29.35 -2.39 -3.50
C SER A 89 28.41 -1.55 -2.65
N ASP A 90 28.35 -0.26 -2.95
CA ASP A 90 27.50 0.76 -2.31
C ASP A 90 26.02 0.58 -2.75
N GLU A 91 25.55 -0.66 -2.65
CA GLU A 91 24.21 -1.08 -3.06
C GLU A 91 23.22 -0.74 -1.94
N TRP A 92 22.36 0.23 -2.24
CA TRP A 92 21.18 0.54 -1.46
C TRP A 92 20.13 -0.56 -1.66
N ARG A 93 19.58 -1.07 -0.56
CA ARG A 93 18.55 -2.11 -0.54
C ARG A 93 17.35 -1.65 0.27
N ARG A 94 16.16 -1.92 -0.26
CA ARG A 94 14.89 -1.62 0.39
C ARG A 94 14.47 -2.80 1.27
N LEU A 95 14.33 -2.58 2.57
CA LEU A 95 13.92 -3.59 3.55
C LEU A 95 12.66 -3.16 4.30
N ARG A 96 11.83 -4.13 4.67
CA ARG A 96 10.70 -3.93 5.59
C ARG A 96 11.09 -4.44 6.97
N MET A 97 10.91 -3.60 7.99
CA MET A 97 11.19 -3.99 9.37
C MET A 97 10.07 -4.86 9.92
N ILE A 98 10.41 -6.09 10.33
CA ILE A 98 9.47 -7.03 10.94
C ILE A 98 9.32 -6.73 12.44
N GLU A 99 10.44 -6.40 13.10
CA GLU A 99 10.52 -6.04 14.51
C GLU A 99 11.15 -4.65 14.69
N ALA A 100 11.05 -4.08 15.89
CA ALA A 100 11.71 -2.82 16.20
C ALA A 100 13.24 -3.00 16.18
N GLY A 101 13.94 -2.11 15.47
CA GLY A 101 15.39 -2.20 15.28
C GLY A 101 16.06 -0.85 15.24
N GLU A 102 17.39 -0.84 15.29
CA GLU A 102 18.21 0.36 15.21
C GLU A 102 19.12 0.29 14.00
N VAL A 103 19.09 1.34 13.17
CA VAL A 103 19.93 1.47 11.98
C VAL A 103 20.66 2.79 12.05
N ASN A 104 22.00 2.75 12.05
CA ASN A 104 22.85 3.93 12.17
C ASN A 104 22.49 4.87 13.34
N GLY A 105 22.14 4.31 14.50
CA GLY A 105 21.79 5.10 15.69
C GLY A 105 20.33 5.61 15.73
N VAL A 106 19.54 5.33 14.69
CA VAL A 106 18.12 5.72 14.61
C VAL A 106 17.25 4.50 14.85
N ARG A 107 16.33 4.62 15.81
CA ARG A 107 15.42 3.54 16.19
C ARG A 107 14.14 3.60 15.35
N PHE A 108 13.76 2.46 14.82
CA PHE A 108 12.64 2.32 13.90
C PHE A 108 11.62 1.30 14.42
N PRO A 109 10.31 1.63 14.38
CA PRO A 109 9.25 0.71 14.79
C PRO A 109 8.99 -0.39 13.73
N PRO A 110 8.33 -1.51 14.11
CA PRO A 110 7.96 -2.55 13.16
C PRO A 110 6.95 -2.04 12.12
N GLY A 111 7.01 -2.59 10.91
CA GLY A 111 6.08 -2.33 9.82
C GLY A 111 6.48 -1.21 8.85
N ILE A 112 7.61 -0.52 9.08
CA ILE A 112 8.11 0.52 8.17
C ILE A 112 9.04 -0.06 7.09
N ILE A 113 9.17 0.66 5.98
CA ILE A 113 10.10 0.36 4.91
C ILE A 113 11.24 1.37 4.95
N ILE A 114 12.48 0.89 4.93
CA ILE A 114 13.68 1.71 4.95
C ILE A 114 14.61 1.31 3.80
N ASP A 115 15.31 2.30 3.25
CA ASP A 115 16.39 2.08 2.29
C ASP A 115 17.71 2.11 3.08
N VAL A 116 18.43 0.97 3.09
CA VAL A 116 19.66 0.78 3.86
C VAL A 116 20.80 0.36 2.95
N ASN A 117 22.03 0.75 3.32
CA ASN A 117 23.21 0.22 2.66
C ASN A 117 23.35 -1.28 2.97
N SER A 118 23.95 -2.04 2.06
CA SER A 118 24.17 -3.48 2.17
C SER A 118 24.85 -3.90 3.49
N ILE A 119 25.71 -3.04 4.06
CA ILE A 119 26.37 -3.27 5.36
C ILE A 119 25.36 -3.26 6.52
N ASP A 120 24.43 -2.31 6.51
CA ASP A 120 23.45 -2.16 7.59
C ASP A 120 22.27 -3.12 7.43
N GLY A 121 21.93 -3.46 6.18
CA GLY A 121 20.95 -4.50 5.88
C GLY A 121 21.33 -5.86 6.46
N GLN A 122 22.62 -6.22 6.47
CA GLN A 122 23.11 -7.48 7.07
C GLN A 122 22.91 -7.55 8.58
N LYS A 123 22.85 -6.42 9.30
CA LYS A 123 22.61 -6.39 10.76
C LYS A 123 21.15 -6.60 11.13
N LEU A 124 20.25 -6.56 10.15
CA LEU A 124 18.79 -6.65 10.31
C LEU A 124 18.22 -8.00 9.85
N VAL A 125 19.08 -8.95 9.45
CA VAL A 125 18.69 -10.31 9.01
C VAL A 125 18.70 -11.28 10.19
#